data_AF-A0A7Y5CUV5-F1
#
_entry.id   AF-A0A7Y5CUV5-F1
#
_cell.length_a   1.000
_cell.length_b   1.000
_cell.length_c   1.000
_cell.angle_alpha   90.00
_cell.angle_beta   90.00
_cell.angle_gamma   90.00
#
_symmetry.space_group_name_H-M   'P 1'
#
loop_
_entity.id
_entity.type
_entity.pdbx_description
1 polymer ?
#
loop_
_entity_poly.entity_id
_entity_poly.type
_entity_poly.pdbx_seq_one_letter_code
_entity_poly.pdbx_strand_id
1 'polypeptide(L)' 'AEPFADPLPQALILTAIVIGFGVQAFALVLLKRAYQTVGTDDLDEMKSTDT' A
#
# COMPACT_ATOMS: atom_id res chain seq x y z
N ALA A 1 -14.59 -38.90 -7.58
CA ALA A 1 -13.53 -37.94 -7.95
C ALA A 1 -13.76 -36.71 -7.09
N GLU A 2 -12.78 -36.32 -6.28
CA GLU A 2 -12.91 -35.13 -5.44
C GLU A 2 -12.93 -33.88 -6.33
N PRO A 3 -13.76 -32.86 -6.02
CA PRO A 3 -13.81 -31.64 -6.80
C PRO A 3 -12.45 -30.91 -6.68
N PHE A 4 -11.75 -30.77 -7.81
CA PHE A 4 -10.54 -29.96 -7.89
C PHE A 4 -10.93 -28.48 -7.88
N ALA A 5 -10.28 -27.69 -7.02
CA ALA A 5 -10.42 -26.24 -7.04
C ALA A 5 -9.84 -25.66 -8.34
N ASP A 6 -10.51 -24.65 -8.90
CA ASP A 6 -10.03 -23.98 -10.10
C ASP A 6 -8.73 -23.21 -9.79
N PRO A 7 -7.60 -23.56 -10.44
CA PRO A 7 -6.32 -22.91 -10.18
C PRO A 7 -6.24 -21.47 -10.68
N LEU A 8 -7.11 -21.05 -11.62
CA LEU A 8 -7.03 -19.71 -12.22
C LEU A 8 -7.40 -18.60 -11.23
N PRO A 9 -8.57 -18.61 -10.55
CA PRO A 9 -8.87 -17.62 -9.52
C PRO A 9 -7.85 -17.62 -8.38
N GLN A 10 -7.32 -18.80 -8.02
CA GLN A 10 -6.38 -18.94 -6.91
C GLN A 10 -5.05 -18.23 -7.18
N ALA A 11 -4.50 -18.38 -8.40
CA ALA A 11 -3.27 -17.69 -8.79
C ALA A 11 -3.46 -16.17 -8.87
N LEU A 12 -4.63 -15.71 -9.35
CA LEU A 12 -4.95 -14.28 -9.41
C LEU A 12 -5.04 -13.65 -8.03
N ILE A 13 -5.67 -14.33 -7.07
CA ILE A 13 -5.78 -13.84 -5.68
C ILE A 13 -4.41 -13.75 -5.01
N LEU A 14 -3.56 -14.77 -5.17
CA LEU A 14 -2.21 -14.74 -4.60
C LEU A 14 -1.38 -13.57 -5.16
N THR A 15 -1.50 -13.31 -6.47
CA THR A 15 -0.84 -12.18 -7.13
C THR A 15 -1.33 -10.84 -6.58
N ALA A 16 -2.65 -10.68 -6.42
CA ALA A 16 -3.24 -9.47 -5.85
C ALA A 16 -2.79 -9.24 -4.40
N ILE A 17 -2.70 -10.29 -3.58
CA ILE A 17 -2.22 -10.21 -2.19
C ILE A 17 -0.78 -9.69 -2.14
N VAL A 18 0.11 -10.23 -2.95
CA VAL A 18 1.53 -9.84 -2.94
C VAL A 18 1.72 -8.40 -3.44
N ILE A 19 1.01 -8.01 -4.51
CA ILE A 19 1.05 -6.63 -5.02
C ILE A 19 0.50 -5.67 -3.95
N GLY A 20 -0.64 -5.99 -3.34
CA GLY A 20 -1.25 -5.18 -2.29
C GLY A 20 -0.31 -4.99 -1.10
N PHE A 21 0.32 -6.08 -0.64
CA PHE A 21 1.30 -6.01 0.45
C PHE A 21 2.50 -5.14 0.09
N GLY A 22 3.03 -5.25 -1.13
CA GLY A 22 4.15 -4.42 -1.59
C GLY A 22 3.82 -2.93 -1.62
N VAL A 23 2.66 -2.57 -2.16
CA VAL A 23 2.19 -1.18 -2.20
C VAL A 23 1.95 -0.64 -0.78
N GLN A 24 1.36 -1.45 0.10
CA GLN A 24 1.06 -1.06 1.47
C GLN A 24 2.33 -0.86 2.30
N ALA A 25 3.32 -1.76 2.18
CA ALA A 25 4.63 -1.60 2.82
C ALA A 25 5.38 -0.35 2.31
N PHE A 26 5.33 -0.10 1.00
CA PHE A 26 5.91 1.09 0.41
C PHE A 26 5.25 2.37 0.94
N ALA A 27 3.92 2.41 0.99
CA ALA A 27 3.16 3.55 1.51
C ALA A 27 3.51 3.85 2.98
N LEU A 28 3.63 2.82 3.83
CA LEU A 28 4.03 2.99 5.23
C LEU A 28 5.42 3.62 5.39
N VAL A 29 6.39 3.18 4.58
CA VAL A 29 7.75 3.75 4.61
C VAL A 29 7.74 5.19 4.10
N LEU A 30 6.96 5.48 3.05
CA LEU A 30 6.81 6.82 2.50
C LEU A 30 6.19 7.77 3.54
N LEU A 31 5.10 7.38 4.19
CA LEU A 31 4.45 8.14 5.25
C LEU A 31 5.41 8.41 6.41
N LYS A 32 6.14 7.39 6.86
CA LYS A 32 7.15 7.57 7.91
C LYS A 32 8.20 8.62 7.51
N ARG A 33 8.70 8.58 6.27
CA ARG A 33 9.69 9.55 5.79
C ARG A 33 9.10 10.95 5.63
N ALA A 34 7.86 11.04 5.13
CA ALA A 34 7.13 12.30 5.03
C ALA A 34 6.99 12.95 6.42
N TYR A 35 6.52 12.18 7.41
CA TYR A 35 6.39 12.63 8.79
C TYR A 35 7.74 13.06 9.39
N GLN A 36 8.83 12.32 9.13
CA GLN A 36 10.17 12.72 9.57
C GLN A 36 10.68 14.03 8.94
N THR A 37 10.19 14.37 7.74
CA THR A 37 10.63 15.56 7.00
C THR A 37 9.79 16.78 7.34
N VAL A 38 8.47 16.59 7.43
CA VAL A 38 7.49 17.67 7.66
C VAL A 38 7.25 17.88 9.16
N GLY A 39 7.42 16.85 9.99
CA GLY A 39 7.22 16.90 11.45
C GLY A 39 5.76 16.88 11.89
N THR A 40 4.82 16.87 10.94
CA THR A 40 3.37 16.83 11.15
C THR A 40 2.73 15.80 10.21
N ASP A 41 1.63 15.21 10.65
CA ASP A 41 0.77 14.32 9.87
C ASP A 41 -0.51 15.04 9.40
N ASP A 42 -0.61 16.34 9.69
CA ASP A 42 -1.71 17.19 9.23
C ASP A 42 -1.50 17.53 7.75
N LEU A 43 -2.42 17.03 6.91
CA LEU A 43 -2.38 17.20 5.47
C LEU A 43 -2.52 18.68 5.04
N ASP A 44 -3.19 19.51 5.84
CA ASP A 44 -3.32 20.94 5.55
C ASP A 44 -2.00 21.67 5.83
N GLU A 45 -1.24 21.26 6.86
CA GLU A 45 0.09 21.80 7.18
C GLU A 45 1.17 21.31 6.20
N MET A 46 0.98 20.15 5.56
CA MET A 46 1.88 19.63 4.52
C MET A 46 1.85 20.45 3.21
N LYS A 47 0.94 21.42 3.10
CA LYS A 47 0.73 22.26 1.91
C LYS A 47 1.61 23.53 1.95
N SER A 48 2.93 23.37 1.99
CA SER A 48 3.91 24.48 2.03
C SER A 48 4.01 25.32 0.73
N THR A 49 3.12 25.15 -0.26
CA THR A 49 3.28 25.75 -1.60
C THR A 49 2.41 26.99 -1.85
N ASP A 50 1.70 27.51 -0.86
CA ASP A 50 0.85 28.70 -1.04
C ASP A 50 1.18 29.78 0.03
N THR A 51 2.16 30.62 -0.31
CA THR A 51 2.25 32.06 0.04
C THR A 51 2.97 32.79 -1.08
#